data_AF-A0A6J7UDT3-F1
#
_entry.id   AF-A0A6J7UDT3-F1
#
_cell.length_a   1.000
_cell.length_b   1.000
_cell.length_c   1.000
_cell.angle_alpha   90.00
_cell.angle_beta   90.00
_cell.angle_gamma   90.00
#
_symmetry.space_group_name_H-M   'P 1'
#
loop_
_entity.id
_entity.type
_entity.pdbx_description
1 polymer ?
#
loop_
_entity_poly.entity_id
_entity_poly.type
_entity_poly.pdbx_seq_one_letter_code
_entity_poly.pdbx_strand_id
1 'polypeptide(L)'
;MQELEQSLRIIEQCVTKLEKLEGQPVMVADKKIAWPSQLSIGADGMGNSLNHIREIMGESMEALIHHFKLVTEGFRVPAGQVYTSIESPRGELGVHLVSDGGTRPYRVHFRDPSFNNLQSTAAMCEGGQIADVIAAVASIDPVMGGVDR
;
A
#
# COMPACT_ATOMS: atom_id res chain seq x y z
N MET A 1 9.76 -15.24 -15.67
CA MET A 1 10.28 -14.42 -16.79
C MET A 1 9.17 -13.73 -17.57
N GLN A 2 8.14 -14.44 -18.04
CA GLN A 2 7.02 -13.82 -18.79
C GLN A 2 6.32 -12.69 -18.02
N GLU A 3 6.13 -12.82 -16.71
CA GLU A 3 5.53 -11.76 -15.87
C GLU A 3 6.35 -10.46 -15.85
N LEU A 4 7.68 -10.55 -15.93
CA LEU A 4 8.55 -9.36 -16.01
C LEU A 4 8.34 -8.63 -17.34
N GLU A 5 8.25 -9.37 -18.44
CA GLU A 5 7.97 -8.82 -19.77
C GLU A 5 6.58 -8.18 -19.82
N GLN A 6 5.56 -8.81 -19.24
CA GLN A 6 4.22 -8.20 -19.14
C GLN A 6 4.21 -6.97 -18.22
N SER A 7 4.98 -6.99 -17.13
CA SER A 7 5.11 -5.83 -16.25
C SER A 7 5.72 -4.64 -16.99
N LEU A 8 6.79 -4.86 -17.75
CA LEU A 8 7.40 -3.82 -18.60
C LEU A 8 6.40 -3.28 -19.63
N ARG A 9 5.64 -4.16 -20.28
CA ARG A 9 4.60 -3.77 -21.23
C ARG A 9 3.49 -2.92 -20.58
N ILE A 10 3.07 -3.25 -19.36
CA ILE A 10 2.08 -2.47 -18.62
C ILE A 10 2.65 -1.09 -18.27
N ILE A 11 3.92 -1.01 -17.86
CA ILE A 11 4.60 0.26 -17.58
C ILE A 11 4.59 1.16 -18.81
N GLU A 12 4.98 0.66 -19.98
CA GLU A 12 4.95 1.42 -21.24
C GLU A 12 3.54 1.94 -21.56
N GLN A 13 2.52 1.10 -21.42
CA GLN A 13 1.12 1.49 -21.62
C GLN A 13 0.66 2.56 -20.64
N CYS A 14 1.08 2.46 -19.37
CA CYS A 14 0.78 3.44 -18.33
C CYS A 14 1.44 4.78 -18.66
N VAL A 15 2.69 4.81 -19.10
CA VAL A 15 3.39 6.03 -19.51
C VAL A 15 2.64 6.73 -20.64
N THR A 16 2.30 6.01 -21.72
CA THR A 16 1.53 6.59 -22.84
C THR A 16 0.14 7.09 -22.42
N LYS A 17 -0.50 6.45 -21.43
CA LYS A 17 -1.78 6.93 -20.88
C LYS A 17 -1.59 8.17 -20.02
N LEU A 18 -0.54 8.21 -19.19
CA LEU A 18 -0.25 9.34 -18.31
C LEU A 18 0.06 10.62 -19.09
N GLU A 19 0.78 10.52 -20.20
CA GLU A 19 1.03 11.66 -21.10
C GLU A 19 -0.27 12.33 -21.58
N LYS A 20 -1.37 11.57 -21.70
CA LYS A 20 -2.68 12.10 -22.12
C LYS A 20 -3.49 12.70 -20.97
N LEU A 21 -3.06 12.50 -19.72
CA LEU A 21 -3.77 12.92 -18.50
C LEU A 21 -3.03 14.05 -17.77
N GLU A 22 -2.20 14.80 -18.49
CA GLU A 22 -1.44 15.91 -17.92
C GLU A 22 -2.37 16.94 -17.25
N GLY A 23 -2.09 17.26 -15.99
CA GLY A 23 -2.89 18.20 -15.19
C GLY A 23 -4.16 17.63 -14.54
N GLN A 24 -4.47 16.33 -14.70
CA GLN A 24 -5.58 15.71 -14.01
C GLN A 24 -5.33 15.52 -12.50
N PRO A 25 -6.39 15.51 -11.67
CA PRO A 25 -6.23 15.31 -10.23
C PRO A 25 -5.70 13.91 -9.90
N VAL A 26 -4.67 13.87 -9.05
CA VAL A 26 -4.05 12.61 -8.57
C VAL A 26 -4.64 12.10 -7.25
N MET A 27 -5.53 12.89 -6.64
CA MET A 27 -6.16 12.60 -5.34
C MET A 27 -7.69 12.62 -5.44
N VAL A 28 -8.33 11.97 -4.47
CA VAL A 28 -9.79 11.97 -4.32
C VAL A 28 -10.31 13.40 -4.12
N ALA A 29 -11.48 13.71 -4.67
CA ALA A 29 -12.06 15.06 -4.58
C ALA A 29 -12.58 15.43 -3.17
N ASP A 30 -12.94 14.44 -2.34
CA ASP A 30 -13.42 14.69 -0.98
C ASP A 30 -12.27 15.11 -0.06
N LYS A 31 -12.25 16.40 0.28
CA LYS A 31 -11.25 17.01 1.17
C LYS A 31 -11.26 16.47 2.61
N LYS A 32 -12.28 15.71 3.01
CA LYS A 32 -12.32 15.03 4.32
C LYS A 32 -11.54 13.71 4.34
N ILE A 33 -11.15 13.20 3.17
CA ILE A 33 -10.43 11.93 3.03
C ILE A 33 -9.09 12.18 2.32
N ALA A 34 -9.10 13.05 1.31
CA ALA A 34 -7.92 13.39 0.54
C ALA A 34 -6.79 13.88 1.45
N TRP A 35 -5.60 13.33 1.22
CA TRP A 35 -4.41 13.76 1.92
C TRP A 35 -4.17 15.26 1.67
N PRO A 36 -4.12 16.09 2.71
CA PRO A 36 -4.13 17.53 2.52
C PRO A 36 -2.76 18.07 2.12
N SER A 37 -1.65 17.36 2.41
CA SER A 37 -0.31 17.92 2.28
C SER A 37 0.42 17.56 0.99
N GLN A 38 0.98 18.58 0.32
CA GLN A 38 1.95 18.36 -0.74
C GLN A 38 3.33 18.21 -0.12
N LEU A 39 3.88 17.00 -0.18
CA LEU A 39 5.21 16.71 0.33
C LEU A 39 6.28 17.13 -0.69
N SER A 40 7.33 17.79 -0.21
CA SER A 40 8.55 18.09 -0.98
C SER A 40 9.77 17.59 -0.22
N ILE A 41 10.82 17.24 -0.97
CA ILE A 41 12.10 16.83 -0.39
C ILE A 41 12.90 18.09 -0.05
N GLY A 42 13.15 18.30 1.24
CA GLY A 42 14.01 19.35 1.76
C GLY A 42 15.37 18.81 2.21
N ALA A 43 16.22 19.70 2.74
CA ALA A 43 17.52 19.32 3.29
C ALA A 43 17.42 18.38 4.50
N ASP A 44 16.35 18.51 5.30
CA ASP A 44 16.08 17.71 6.50
C ASP A 44 15.22 16.46 6.23
N GLY A 45 15.00 16.12 4.95
CA GLY A 45 14.18 14.98 4.53
C GLY A 45 12.84 15.38 3.92
N MET A 46 11.91 14.42 3.88
CA MET A 46 10.60 14.60 3.26
C MET A 46 9.64 15.31 4.22
N GLY A 47 9.11 16.46 3.82
CA GLY A 47 8.22 17.26 4.65
C GLY A 47 7.20 18.04 3.81
N ASN A 48 6.30 18.75 4.48
CA ASN A 48 5.32 19.60 3.80
C ASN A 48 6.03 20.70 3.00
N SER A 49 5.56 20.95 1.77
CA SER A 49 6.16 21.96 0.92
C SER A 49 5.92 23.37 1.46
N LEU A 50 6.95 24.21 1.40
CA LEU A 50 6.88 25.59 1.89
C LEU A 50 5.80 26.40 1.16
N ASN A 51 5.59 26.12 -0.14
CA ASN A 51 4.55 26.76 -0.94
C ASN A 51 3.16 26.37 -0.45
N HIS A 52 2.96 25.08 -0.17
CA HIS A 52 1.69 24.56 0.33
C HIS A 52 1.34 25.07 1.74
N ILE A 53 2.34 25.18 2.63
CA ILE A 53 2.13 25.77 3.96
C ILE A 53 1.72 27.24 3.83
N ARG A 54 2.38 28.01 2.96
CA ARG A 54 2.03 29.42 2.72
C ARG A 54 0.63 29.59 2.17
N GLU A 55 0.23 28.72 1.23
CA GLU A 55 -1.10 28.70 0.63
C GLU A 55 -2.18 28.42 1.69
N ILE A 56 -2.05 27.35 2.48
CA ILE A 56 -3.03 27.04 3.54
C ILE A 56 -3.11 28.16 4.59
N MET A 57 -1.96 28.70 5.02
CA MET A 57 -1.92 29.76 6.02
C MET A 57 -2.46 31.10 5.50
N GLY A 58 -2.46 31.31 4.19
CA GLY A 58 -2.92 32.55 3.56
C GLY A 58 -4.36 32.53 3.04
N GLU A 59 -4.87 31.36 2.63
CA GLU A 59 -6.13 31.28 1.87
C GLU A 59 -7.39 31.11 2.72
N SER A 60 -7.39 30.23 3.73
CA SER A 60 -8.60 29.97 4.54
C SER A 60 -8.30 29.31 5.87
N MET A 61 -8.87 29.86 6.94
CA MET A 61 -8.87 29.26 8.28
C MET A 61 -9.46 27.85 8.29
N GLU A 62 -10.44 27.56 7.44
CA GLU A 62 -11.09 26.25 7.36
C GLU A 62 -10.14 25.19 6.79
N ALA A 63 -9.35 25.54 5.77
CA ALA A 63 -8.36 24.64 5.18
C ALA A 63 -7.30 24.24 6.22
N LEU A 64 -6.87 25.20 7.04
CA LEU A 64 -5.92 24.96 8.13
C LEU A 64 -6.49 24.03 9.21
N ILE A 65 -7.75 24.26 9.63
CA ILE A 65 -8.44 23.38 10.59
C ILE A 65 -8.57 21.96 10.04
N HIS A 66 -8.94 21.80 8.77
CA HIS A 66 -9.04 20.50 8.12
C HIS A 66 -7.70 19.78 8.04
N HIS A 67 -6.63 20.48 7.65
CA HIS A 67 -5.27 19.94 7.65
C HIS A 67 -4.89 19.44 9.04
N PHE A 68 -5.09 20.26 10.08
CA PHE A 68 -4.72 19.90 11.45
C PHE A 68 -5.49 18.66 11.95
N LYS A 69 -6.81 18.61 11.74
CA LYS A 69 -7.64 17.47 12.15
C LYS A 69 -7.24 16.18 11.43
N LEU A 70 -7.01 16.23 10.12
CA LEU A 70 -6.65 15.04 9.35
C LEU A 70 -5.28 14.47 9.74
N VAL A 71 -4.30 15.34 9.99
CA VAL A 71 -2.94 14.91 10.34
C VAL A 71 -2.86 14.42 11.78
N THR A 72 -3.63 15.01 12.71
CA THR A 72 -3.56 14.66 14.14
C THR A 72 -4.57 13.60 14.59
N GLU A 73 -5.84 13.71 14.16
CA GLU A 73 -6.93 12.81 14.55
C GLU A 73 -7.16 11.70 13.53
N GLY A 74 -6.96 12.00 12.24
CA GLY A 74 -7.34 11.15 11.11
C GLY A 74 -8.79 11.36 10.66
N PHE A 75 -9.22 10.62 9.63
CA PHE A 75 -10.62 10.60 9.19
C PHE A 75 -11.36 9.39 9.78
N ARG A 76 -12.67 9.51 9.96
CA ARG A 76 -13.51 8.42 10.47
C ARG A 76 -13.88 7.45 9.37
N VAL A 77 -13.78 6.16 9.67
CA VAL A 77 -14.21 5.08 8.77
C VAL A 77 -15.52 4.51 9.30
N PRO A 78 -16.58 4.35 8.47
CA PRO A 78 -17.82 3.73 8.91
C PRO A 78 -17.61 2.37 9.58
N ALA A 79 -18.45 2.04 10.56
CA ALA A 79 -18.39 0.74 11.21
C ALA A 79 -18.72 -0.38 10.21
N GLY A 80 -17.93 -1.45 10.21
CA GLY A 80 -18.07 -2.54 9.27
C GLY A 80 -16.83 -3.40 9.16
N GLN A 81 -16.89 -4.41 8.29
CA GLN A 81 -15.77 -5.30 8.00
C GLN A 81 -15.64 -5.49 6.49
N VAL A 82 -14.40 -5.61 6.01
CA VAL A 82 -14.10 -5.87 4.61
C VAL A 82 -12.91 -6.81 4.50
N TYR A 83 -12.98 -7.72 3.53
CA TYR A 83 -11.82 -8.43 3.03
C TYR A 83 -11.54 -7.94 1.62
N THR A 84 -10.34 -7.42 1.39
CA THR A 84 -9.88 -7.04 0.05
C THR A 84 -8.59 -7.77 -0.24
N SER A 85 -8.43 -8.25 -1.47
CA SER A 85 -7.20 -8.89 -1.93
C SER A 85 -6.68 -8.23 -3.20
N ILE A 86 -5.36 -8.28 -3.35
CA ILE A 86 -4.64 -7.88 -4.55
C ILE A 86 -3.67 -8.99 -4.94
N GLU A 87 -3.23 -8.94 -6.19
CA GLU A 87 -2.15 -9.78 -6.68
C GLU A 87 -0.81 -9.13 -6.36
N SER A 88 -0.09 -9.71 -5.40
CA SER A 88 1.31 -9.38 -5.18
C SER A 88 2.19 -10.26 -6.07
N PRO A 89 3.48 -9.91 -6.27
CA PRO A 89 4.42 -10.78 -7.01
C PRO A 89 4.58 -12.19 -6.42
N ARG A 90 4.12 -12.43 -5.18
CA ARG A 90 4.21 -13.71 -4.47
C ARG A 90 2.89 -14.49 -4.47
N GLY A 91 1.83 -13.92 -5.04
CA GLY A 91 0.47 -14.44 -5.00
C GLY A 91 -0.52 -13.51 -4.28
N GLU A 92 -1.62 -14.07 -3.81
CA GLU A 92 -2.73 -13.31 -3.22
C GLU A 92 -2.35 -12.67 -1.87
N LEU A 93 -2.25 -11.34 -1.84
CA LEU A 93 -2.10 -10.55 -0.62
C LEU A 93 -3.46 -10.00 -0.23
N GLY A 94 -3.97 -10.44 0.92
CA GLY A 94 -5.27 -10.04 1.43
C GLY A 94 -5.18 -9.24 2.72
N VAL A 95 -6.16 -8.35 2.93
CA VAL A 95 -6.34 -7.62 4.19
C VAL A 95 -7.79 -7.77 4.63
N HIS A 96 -7.97 -8.36 5.82
CA HIS A 96 -9.24 -8.32 6.55
C HIS A 96 -9.18 -7.16 7.55
N LEU A 97 -10.05 -6.16 7.36
CA LEU A 97 -10.09 -4.95 8.17
C LEU A 97 -11.47 -4.80 8.82
N VAL A 98 -11.47 -4.52 10.13
CA VAL A 98 -12.67 -4.25 10.92
C VAL A 98 -12.58 -2.83 11.47
N SER A 99 -13.66 -2.08 11.30
CA SER A 99 -13.85 -0.72 11.82
C SER A 99 -15.03 -0.70 12.80
N ASP A 100 -14.85 -0.01 13.92
CA ASP A 100 -15.88 0.27 14.92
C ASP A 100 -16.56 1.65 14.73
N GLY A 101 -16.22 2.37 13.65
CA GLY A 101 -16.67 3.74 13.42
C GLY A 101 -15.67 4.83 13.82
N GLY A 102 -14.50 4.44 14.37
CA GLY A 102 -13.45 5.35 14.81
C GLY A 102 -12.52 5.84 13.69
N THR A 103 -11.43 6.51 14.10
CA THR A 103 -10.33 6.94 13.21
C THR A 103 -9.17 5.94 13.17
N ARG A 104 -9.23 4.89 13.99
CA ARG A 104 -8.25 3.80 14.04
C ARG A 104 -8.94 2.49 13.70
N PRO A 105 -8.27 1.59 12.97
CA PRO A 105 -8.85 0.28 12.70
C PRO A 105 -9.02 -0.50 14.01
N TYR A 106 -10.18 -1.12 14.19
CA TYR A 106 -10.45 -1.97 15.36
C TYR A 106 -9.63 -3.26 15.28
N ARG A 107 -9.53 -3.85 14.08
CA ARG A 107 -8.67 -5.00 13.80
C ARG A 107 -8.16 -4.95 12.37
N VAL A 108 -6.89 -5.29 12.18
CA VAL A 108 -6.30 -5.52 10.87
C VAL A 108 -5.66 -6.91 10.89
N HIS A 109 -5.96 -7.71 9.89
CA HIS A 109 -5.33 -9.01 9.70
C HIS A 109 -4.89 -9.15 8.24
N PHE A 110 -3.58 -9.30 8.05
CA PHE A 110 -2.99 -9.53 6.75
C PHE A 110 -2.94 -11.02 6.47
N ARG A 111 -3.41 -11.44 5.30
CA ARG A 111 -3.13 -12.76 4.73
C ARG A 111 -1.97 -12.57 3.77
N ASP A 112 -0.76 -12.84 4.26
CA ASP A 112 0.42 -12.82 3.40
C ASP A 112 0.53 -14.12 2.58
N PRO A 113 0.85 -14.04 1.28
CA PRO A 113 1.07 -15.24 0.48
C PRO A 113 2.25 -16.06 0.99
N SER A 114 3.29 -15.42 1.56
CA SER A 114 4.50 -16.13 2.03
C SER A 114 4.19 -17.11 3.15
N PHE A 115 3.28 -16.75 4.08
CA PHE A 115 2.88 -17.63 5.19
C PHE A 115 2.19 -18.89 4.67
N ASN A 116 1.29 -18.74 3.71
CA ASN A 116 0.55 -19.85 3.12
C ASN A 116 1.47 -20.73 2.27
N ASN A 117 2.32 -20.13 1.44
CA ASN A 117 3.23 -20.85 0.55
C ASN A 117 4.30 -21.61 1.34
N LEU A 118 4.78 -21.08 2.47
CA LEU A 118 5.80 -21.76 3.28
C LEU A 118 5.33 -23.13 3.79
N GLN A 119 4.03 -23.30 4.03
CA GLN A 119 3.45 -24.58 4.46
C GLN A 119 3.57 -25.68 3.40
N SER A 120 3.65 -25.34 2.10
CA SER A 120 3.83 -26.33 1.04
C SER A 120 5.25 -26.89 0.95
N THR A 121 6.22 -26.27 1.62
CA THR A 121 7.63 -26.69 1.60
C THR A 121 7.79 -28.16 1.99
N ALA A 122 7.05 -28.63 3.01
CA ALA A 122 7.14 -30.02 3.45
C ALA A 122 6.75 -31.01 2.35
N ALA A 123 5.67 -30.71 1.62
CA ALA A 123 5.22 -31.54 0.49
C ALA A 123 6.16 -31.43 -0.73
N MET A 124 6.74 -30.25 -0.98
CA MET A 124 7.70 -30.04 -2.07
C MET A 124 9.02 -30.79 -1.87
N CYS A 125 9.41 -31.05 -0.63
CA CYS A 125 10.66 -31.74 -0.29
C CYS A 125 10.50 -33.26 -0.13
N GLU A 126 9.27 -33.80 -0.21
CA GLU A 126 9.03 -35.22 -0.01
C GLU A 126 9.69 -36.06 -1.13
N GLY A 127 10.51 -37.04 -0.73
CA GLY A 127 11.26 -37.88 -1.67
C GLY A 127 12.52 -37.24 -2.28
N GLY A 128 12.82 -35.98 -1.94
CA GLY A 128 14.01 -35.26 -2.40
C GLY A 128 15.23 -35.44 -1.49
N GLN A 129 16.36 -34.87 -1.92
CA GLN A 129 17.58 -34.77 -1.12
C GLN A 129 17.57 -33.48 -0.28
N ILE A 130 18.41 -33.42 0.76
CA ILE A 130 18.57 -32.21 1.60
C ILE A 130 18.97 -30.99 0.75
N ALA A 131 19.74 -31.19 -0.31
CA ALA A 131 20.13 -30.13 -1.24
C ALA A 131 18.93 -29.50 -1.98
N ASP A 132 17.89 -30.29 -2.25
CA ASP A 132 16.69 -29.84 -2.99
C ASP A 132 15.82 -28.92 -2.14
N VAL A 133 15.94 -28.99 -0.81
CA VAL A 133 15.20 -28.12 0.13
C VAL A 133 15.47 -26.64 -0.14
N ILE A 134 16.72 -26.30 -0.47
CA ILE A 134 17.11 -24.92 -0.77
C ILE A 134 16.40 -24.42 -2.03
N ALA A 135 16.36 -25.24 -3.09
CA ALA A 135 15.68 -24.90 -4.33
C ALA A 135 14.17 -24.79 -4.14
N ALA A 136 13.56 -25.72 -3.38
CA ALA A 136 12.14 -25.70 -3.06
C ALA A 136 11.75 -24.41 -2.32
N VAL A 137 12.46 -24.07 -1.25
CA VAL A 137 12.20 -22.84 -0.46
C VAL A 137 12.46 -21.58 -1.29
N ALA A 138 13.56 -21.54 -2.05
CA ALA A 138 13.86 -20.38 -2.89
C ALA A 138 12.80 -20.16 -3.99
N SER A 139 12.20 -21.24 -4.51
CA SER A 139 11.20 -21.14 -5.59
C SER A 139 9.88 -20.48 -5.16
N ILE A 140 9.51 -20.60 -3.88
CA ILE A 140 8.32 -19.95 -3.30
C ILE A 140 8.63 -18.56 -2.73
N ASP A 141 9.92 -18.18 -2.67
CA ASP A 141 10.47 -16.89 -2.26
C ASP A 141 9.78 -16.26 -1.03
N PRO A 142 9.90 -16.92 0.15
CA PRO A 142 9.23 -16.48 1.36
C PRO A 142 10.00 -15.34 2.01
N VAL A 143 9.28 -14.27 2.36
CA VAL A 143 9.84 -13.16 3.15
C VAL A 143 9.36 -13.30 4.59
N MET A 144 10.30 -13.48 5.53
CA MET A 144 9.95 -13.81 6.92
C MET A 144 9.18 -12.70 7.65
N GLY A 145 9.38 -11.43 7.29
CA GLY A 145 8.53 -10.34 7.81
C GLY A 145 7.06 -10.46 7.39
N GLY A 146 6.76 -11.32 6.40
CA GLY A 146 5.43 -11.73 6.00
C GLY A 146 4.82 -12.86 6.80
N VAL A 147 5.68 -13.75 7.29
CA VAL A 147 5.30 -15.01 7.92
C VAL A 147 5.05 -14.83 9.42
N ASP A 148 5.75 -13.90 10.06
CA ASP A 148 5.78 -13.74 11.52
C ASP A 148 4.68 -12.85 12.12
N ARG A 149 3.73 -12.35 11.31
CA ARG A 149 2.75 -11.31 11.72
C ARG A 149 1.40 -11.84 12.20
#